data_AF-A0A7W1HI30-F1
#
_entry.id   AF-A0A7W1HI30-F1
#
_cell.length_a   1.000
_cell.length_b   1.000
_cell.length_c   1.000
_cell.angle_alpha   90.00
_cell.angle_beta   90.00
_cell.angle_gamma   90.00
#
_symmetry.space_group_name_H-M   'P 1'
#
loop_
_entity.id
_entity.type
_entity.pdbx_description
1 polymer ?
#
loop_
_entity_poly.entity_id
_entity_poly.type
_entity_poly.pdbx_seq_one_letter_code
_entity_poly.pdbx_strand_id
1 'polypeptide(L)'
;MTPRLEHVVAPFTALAMVAYPLARRGGPARRLLTPVVVGGLAAITTGATRPWGHRRQAVAAGVVAVATGALERIGTSTGVPFGRYRYTGVLRPAIADV
;
A
#
# COMPACT_ATOMS: atom_id res chain seq x y z
N MET A 1 3.90 8.45 -27.94
CA MET A 1 3.14 8.58 -26.67
C MET A 1 4.09 8.22 -25.53
N THR A 2 4.54 9.18 -24.72
CA THR A 2 5.34 8.88 -23.54
C THR A 2 4.43 8.27 -22.47
N PRO A 3 4.76 7.09 -21.89
CA PRO A 3 3.94 6.52 -20.84
C PRO A 3 3.95 7.48 -19.65
N ARG A 4 2.76 7.91 -19.21
CA ARG A 4 2.69 8.76 -18.03
C ARG A 4 3.11 7.93 -16.82
N LEU A 5 3.98 8.49 -15.96
CA LEU A 5 4.61 7.82 -14.82
C LEU A 5 3.64 6.96 -14.00
N GLU A 6 2.42 7.45 -13.77
CA GLU A 6 1.39 6.73 -13.03
C GLU A 6 1.04 5.35 -13.62
N HIS A 7 1.05 5.18 -14.95
CA HIS A 7 0.74 3.91 -15.60
C HIS A 7 1.87 2.89 -15.42
N VAL A 8 3.11 3.37 -15.28
CA VAL A 8 4.26 2.51 -15.01
C VAL A 8 4.28 2.13 -13.54
N VAL A 9 4.03 3.09 -12.64
CA VAL A 9 4.09 2.88 -11.18
C VAL A 9 2.92 2.05 -10.65
N ALA A 10 1.72 2.19 -11.22
CA ALA A 10 0.51 1.48 -10.79
C ALA A 10 0.67 -0.05 -10.72
N PRO A 11 1.13 -0.78 -11.76
CA PRO A 11 1.26 -2.22 -11.70
C PRO A 11 2.27 -2.68 -10.64
N PHE A 12 3.42 -2.01 -10.49
CA PHE A 12 4.39 -2.34 -9.44
C PHE A 12 3.83 -2.09 -8.03
N THR A 13 3.08 -0.99 -7.86
CA THR A 13 2.40 -0.68 -6.59
C THR A 13 1.38 -1.76 -6.26
N ALA A 14 0.56 -2.17 -7.24
CA ALA A 14 -0.43 -3.23 -7.06
C ALA A 14 0.23 -4.58 -6.74
N LEU A 15 1.29 -4.96 -7.45
CA LEU A 15 2.07 -6.17 -7.14
C LEU A 15 2.67 -6.12 -5.74
N ALA A 16 3.19 -4.95 -5.31
CA ALA A 16 3.70 -4.77 -3.96
C ALA A 16 2.58 -4.92 -2.91
N MET A 17 1.38 -4.40 -3.17
CA MET A 17 0.21 -4.60 -2.30
C MET A 17 -0.21 -6.07 -2.19
N VAL A 18 -0.11 -6.83 -3.28
CA VAL A 18 -0.38 -8.29 -3.29
C VAL A 18 0.72 -9.07 -2.56
N ALA A 19 1.98 -8.69 -2.75
CA ALA A 19 3.13 -9.33 -2.10
C ALA A 19 3.20 -9.02 -0.59
N TYR A 20 2.71 -7.85 -0.17
CA TYR A 20 2.78 -7.37 1.22
C TYR A 20 2.18 -8.33 2.27
N PRO A 21 0.94 -8.85 2.11
CA PRO A 21 0.36 -9.80 3.05
C PRO A 21 1.06 -11.17 3.05
N LEU A 22 1.73 -11.55 1.95
CA LEU A 22 2.49 -12.79 1.84
C LEU A 22 3.84 -12.71 2.58
N ALA A 23 4.38 -11.50 2.74
CA ALA A 23 5.62 -11.29 3.45
C ALA A 23 5.46 -11.42 4.98
N ARG A 24 6.42 -12.11 5.61
CA ARG A 24 6.44 -12.36 7.06
C ARG A 24 6.29 -11.05 7.84
N ARG A 25 5.36 -11.03 8.80
CA ARG A 25 5.11 -9.88 9.68
C ARG A 25 6.40 -9.46 10.41
N GLY A 26 6.72 -8.17 10.37
CA GLY A 26 7.97 -7.62 10.94
C GLY A 26 9.26 -7.97 10.20
N GLY A 27 9.19 -8.76 9.11
CA GLY A 27 10.35 -9.19 8.32
C GLY A 27 10.93 -8.10 7.41
N PRO A 28 12.15 -8.30 6.89
CA PRO A 28 12.85 -7.32 6.05
C PRO A 28 12.11 -7.04 4.74
N ALA A 29 11.44 -8.04 4.15
CA ALA A 29 10.65 -7.88 2.94
C ALA A 29 9.51 -6.85 3.11
N ARG A 30 8.79 -6.88 4.23
CA ARG A 30 7.76 -5.87 4.52
C ARG A 30 8.35 -4.47 4.65
N ARG A 31 9.50 -4.34 5.32
CA ARG A 31 10.18 -3.04 5.46
C ARG A 31 10.56 -2.42 4.11
N LEU A 32 10.86 -3.25 3.11
CA LEU A 32 11.13 -2.81 1.74
C LEU A 32 9.85 -2.52 0.95
N LEU A 33 8.80 -3.33 1.12
CA LEU A 33 7.54 -3.17 0.40
C LEU A 33 6.73 -1.96 0.89
N THR A 34 6.81 -1.59 2.18
CA THR A 34 6.10 -0.42 2.73
C THR A 34 6.39 0.88 1.96
N PRO A 35 7.65 1.33 1.79
CA PRO A 35 7.93 2.55 1.03
C PRO A 35 7.56 2.43 -0.44
N VAL A 36 7.62 1.24 -1.04
CA VAL A 36 7.18 1.00 -2.42
C VAL A 36 5.68 1.25 -2.56
N VAL A 37 4.86 0.69 -1.66
CA VAL A 37 3.40 0.90 -1.67
C VAL A 37 3.05 2.35 -1.37
N VAL A 38 3.63 2.94 -0.32
CA VAL A 38 3.35 4.32 0.10
C VAL A 38 3.78 5.33 -0.96
N GLY A 39 5.01 5.20 -1.48
CA GLY A 39 5.53 6.07 -2.52
C GLY A 39 4.81 5.89 -3.86
N GLY A 40 4.48 4.65 -4.21
CA GLY A 40 3.72 4.33 -5.41
C GLY A 40 2.32 4.95 -5.40
N LEU A 41 1.59 4.81 -4.29
CA LEU A 41 0.30 5.47 -4.10
C LEU A 41 0.41 6.99 -4.18
N ALA A 42 1.39 7.60 -3.49
CA ALA A 42 1.60 9.04 -3.55
C ALA A 42 1.87 9.52 -4.99
N ALA A 43 2.72 8.80 -5.75
CA ALA A 43 3.00 9.12 -7.15
C ALA A 43 1.75 9.01 -8.04
N ILE A 44 0.94 7.96 -7.88
CA ILE A 44 -0.34 7.82 -8.58
C ILE A 44 -1.27 8.99 -8.24
N THR A 45 -1.36 9.38 -6.96
CA THR A 45 -2.17 10.53 -6.52
C THR A 45 -1.69 11.84 -7.14
N THR A 46 -0.38 12.09 -7.24
CA THR A 46 0.12 13.30 -7.92
C THR A 46 -0.33 13.36 -9.39
N GLY A 47 -0.31 12.21 -10.09
CA GLY A 47 -0.78 12.10 -11.47
C GLY A 47 -2.30 12.32 -11.60
N ALA A 48 -3.08 11.70 -10.72
CA ALA A 48 -4.54 11.79 -10.71
C ALA A 48 -5.05 13.19 -10.37
N THR A 49 -4.32 13.92 -9.51
CA THR A 49 -4.71 15.26 -9.05
C THR A 49 -4.07 16.39 -9.87
N ARG A 50 -3.46 16.08 -11.03
CA ARG A 50 -2.84 17.06 -11.94
C ARG A 50 -3.71 18.31 -12.20
N PRO A 51 -5.03 18.20 -12.44
CA PRO A 51 -5.88 19.37 -12.70
C PRO A 51 -6.00 20.36 -11.52
N TRP A 52 -5.64 19.96 -10.30
CA TRP A 52 -5.86 20.77 -9.09
C TRP A 52 -4.75 21.78 -8.79
N GLY A 53 -3.67 21.80 -9.60
CA GLY A 53 -2.49 22.63 -9.39
C GLY A 53 -1.52 22.07 -8.34
N HIS A 54 -0.25 22.50 -8.40
CA HIS A 54 0.87 21.88 -7.68
C HIS A 54 0.70 21.84 -6.16
N ARG A 55 0.18 22.91 -5.55
CA ARG A 55 -0.03 22.94 -4.08
C ARG A 55 -1.03 21.87 -3.64
N ARG A 56 -2.17 21.75 -4.32
CA ARG A 56 -3.21 20.77 -3.97
C ARG A 56 -2.76 19.34 -4.28
N GLN A 57 -2.00 19.13 -5.35
CA GLN A 57 -1.35 17.85 -5.65
C GLN A 57 -0.41 17.41 -4.54
N ALA A 58 0.47 18.30 -4.10
CA ALA A 58 1.43 18.02 -3.03
C ALA A 58 0.73 17.69 -1.72
N VAL A 59 -0.33 18.44 -1.38
CA VAL A 59 -1.16 18.15 -0.20
C VAL A 59 -1.84 16.78 -0.33
N ALA A 60 -2.47 16.48 -1.47
CA ALA A 60 -3.16 15.20 -1.66
C ALA A 60 -2.18 14.01 -1.58
N ALA A 61 -1.04 14.09 -2.25
CA ALA A 61 -0.01 13.05 -2.19
C ALA A 61 0.58 12.91 -0.79
N GLY A 62 0.82 14.03 -0.09
CA GLY A 62 1.28 14.03 1.29
C GLY A 62 0.27 13.38 2.24
N VAL A 63 -1.02 13.71 2.10
CA VAL A 63 -2.10 13.10 2.89
C VAL A 63 -2.15 11.59 2.65
N VAL A 64 -2.10 11.15 1.40
CA VAL A 64 -2.08 9.71 1.08
C VAL A 64 -0.85 9.02 1.68
N ALA A 65 0.34 9.60 1.52
CA ALA A 65 1.56 9.01 2.06
C ALA A 65 1.52 8.88 3.59
N VAL A 66 1.08 9.94 4.29
CA VAL A 66 0.96 9.95 5.75
C VAL A 66 -0.12 8.99 6.22
N ALA A 67 -1.31 9.01 5.61
CA ALA A 67 -2.41 8.14 6.01
C ALA A 67 -2.06 6.67 5.82
N THR A 68 -1.54 6.28 4.65
CA THR A 68 -1.14 4.89 4.38
C THR A 68 0.01 4.47 5.30
N GLY A 69 1.03 5.31 5.48
CA GLY A 69 2.15 5.01 6.38
C GLY A 69 1.72 4.87 7.84
N ALA A 70 0.80 5.71 8.31
CA ALA A 70 0.23 5.64 9.65
C ALA A 70 -0.61 4.37 9.85
N LEU A 71 -1.50 4.04 8.91
CA LEU A 71 -2.27 2.79 8.95
C LEU A 71 -1.36 1.57 8.98
N GLU A 72 -0.28 1.59 8.21
CA GLU A 72 0.70 0.50 8.22
C GLU A 72 1.40 0.39 9.57
N ARG A 73 1.87 1.51 10.13
CA ARG A 73 2.52 1.57 11.44
C ARG A 73 1.61 1.04 12.55
N ILE A 74 0.35 1.46 12.54
CA ILE A 74 -0.67 1.02 13.51
C ILE A 74 -0.99 -0.45 13.28
N GLY A 75 -1.26 -0.88 12.05
CA GLY A 75 -1.60 -2.26 11.71
C GLY A 75 -0.48 -3.24 12.05
N THR A 76 0.78 -2.84 11.90
CA THR A 76 1.93 -3.68 12.30
C THR A 76 2.13 -3.74 13.80
N SER A 77 1.94 -2.64 14.54
CA SER A 77 2.15 -2.59 15.99
C SER A 77 0.98 -3.15 16.80
N THR A 78 -0.26 -2.86 16.40
CA THR A 78 -1.47 -3.21 17.17
C THR A 78 -2.26 -4.37 16.55
N GLY A 79 -2.18 -4.54 15.23
CA GLY A 79 -3.06 -5.47 14.50
C GLY A 79 -4.47 -4.95 14.25
N VAL A 80 -4.76 -3.68 14.55
CA VAL A 80 -6.02 -2.99 14.22
C VAL A 80 -5.75 -2.04 13.03
N PRO A 81 -6.70 -1.82 12.10
CA PRO A 81 -8.08 -2.32 12.05
C PRO A 81 -8.24 -3.69 11.39
N PHE A 82 -7.22 -4.21 10.72
CA PHE A 82 -7.37 -5.36 9.80
C PHE A 82 -7.23 -6.74 10.46
N GLY A 83 -6.92 -6.80 11.75
CA GLY A 83 -6.78 -8.06 12.47
C GLY A 83 -5.49 -8.83 12.13
N ARG A 84 -5.50 -10.12 12.47
CA ARG A 84 -4.42 -11.07 12.11
C ARG A 84 -4.91 -11.91 10.92
N TYR A 85 -4.36 -11.67 9.73
CA TYR A 85 -4.57 -12.55 8.60
C TYR A 85 -3.61 -13.75 8.70
N ARG A 86 -4.17 -14.95 8.79
CA ARG A 86 -3.43 -16.22 8.72
C ARG A 86 -3.79 -16.88 7.40
N TYR A 87 -2.81 -17.06 6.52
CA TYR A 87 -2.98 -17.94 5.37
C TYR A 87 -2.86 -19.39 5.88
N THR A 88 -3.94 -20.14 5.75
CA THR A 88 -4.04 -21.53 6.25
C THR A 88 -3.41 -22.55 5.29
N GLY A 89 -3.01 -22.13 4.08
CA GLY A 89 -2.42 -23.02 3.06
C GLY A 89 -3.43 -23.95 2.39
N VAL A 90 -4.71 -23.84 2.73
CA VAL A 90 -5.80 -24.66 2.18
C VAL A 90 -6.76 -23.73 1.42
N LEU A 91 -7.12 -24.08 0.18
CA LEU A 91 -8.19 -23.40 -0.56
C LEU A 91 -9.57 -23.82 -0.02
N ARG A 92 -9.86 -23.46 1.22
CA ARG A 92 -11.19 -23.62 1.82
C ARG A 92 -11.54 -22.34 2.58
N PRO A 93 -12.82 -21.93 2.60
CA PRO A 93 -13.24 -20.80 3.41
C PRO A 93 -13.01 -21.16 4.88
N ALA A 94 -12.11 -20.41 5.53
CA ALA A 94 -11.91 -20.50 6.97
C ALA A 94 -12.92 -19.58 7.66
N ILE A 95 -13.84 -20.15 8.45
CA ILE A 95 -14.81 -19.39 9.24
C ILE A 95 -14.40 -19.52 10.70
N ALA A 96 -14.14 -18.39 11.37
CA ALA A 96 -13.69 -18.37 12.76
C ALA A 96 -12.40 -19.18 13.03
N ASP A 97 -11.46 -19.21 12.07
CA ASP A 97 -10.20 -19.96 12.15
C ASP A 97 -10.37 -21.50 12.12
N VAL A 98 -11.52 -21.97 11.60
CA VAL A 98 -11.86 -23.39 11.34
C VAL A 98 -12.11 -23.61 9.85
#